data_AF-I3IAY9-F1
#
_entry.id   AF-I3IAY9-F1
#
_cell.length_a   1.000
_cell.length_b   1.000
_cell.length_c   1.000
_cell.angle_alpha   90.00
_cell.angle_beta   90.00
_cell.angle_gamma   90.00
#
_symmetry.space_group_name_H-M   'P 1'
#
loop_
_entity.id
_entity.type
_entity.pdbx_description
1 polymer ?
#
loop_
_entity_poly.entity_id
_entity_poly.type
_entity_poly.pdbx_seq_one_letter_code
_entity_poly.pdbx_strand_id
1 'polypeptide(L)' 'MPEDQAVFLELNAELAQVWPNITEIKDSPADAEEWDGVPGKLQYLER' A
#
# COMPACT_ATOMS: atom_id res chain seq x y z
N MET A 1 -12.07 10.49 -5.21
CA MET A 1 -10.90 9.64 -5.50
C MET A 1 -10.85 9.43 -7.00
N PRO A 2 -9.66 9.36 -7.61
CA PRO A 2 -9.49 8.85 -8.97
C PRO A 2 -10.16 7.47 -9.12
N GLU A 3 -10.81 7.21 -10.27
CA GLU A 3 -11.59 5.97 -10.47
C GLU A 3 -10.73 4.70 -10.36
N ASP A 4 -9.47 4.79 -10.79
CA ASP A 4 -8.46 3.74 -10.71
C ASP A 4 -8.04 3.40 -9.26
N GLN A 5 -8.41 4.24 -8.29
CA GLN A 5 -8.10 4.03 -6.88
C GLN A 5 -9.28 3.44 -6.08
N ALA A 6 -10.45 3.25 -6.69
CA ALA A 6 -11.64 2.76 -5.98
C ALA A 6 -11.42 1.39 -5.29
N VAL A 7 -10.62 0.51 -5.91
CA VAL A 7 -10.26 -0.81 -5.37
C VAL A 7 -9.58 -0.75 -3.99
N PHE A 8 -8.88 0.34 -3.68
CA PHE A 8 -8.16 0.47 -2.40
C PHE A 8 -9.10 0.68 -1.21
N LEU A 9 -10.36 1.07 -1.41
CA LEU A 9 -11.30 1.26 -0.31
C LEU A 9 -11.63 -0.06 0.40
N GLU A 10 -12.06 -1.05 -0.38
CA GLU A 10 -12.39 -2.39 0.13
C GLU A 10 -11.12 -3.10 0.63
N LEU A 11 -10.04 -3.02 -0.15
CA LEU A 11 -8.75 -3.61 0.22
C LEU A 11 -8.22 -3.07 1.57
N ASN A 12 -8.31 -1.76 1.79
CA ASN A 12 -7.88 -1.17 3.07
C ASN A 12 -8.77 -1.63 4.23
N ALA A 13 -10.08 -1.77 4.00
CA ALA A 13 -11.00 -2.27 5.02
C ALA A 13 -10.71 -3.73 5.41
N GLU A 14 -10.37 -4.57 4.44
CA GLU A 14 -9.96 -5.96 4.67
C GLU A 14 -8.62 -6.05 5.40
N LEU A 15 -7.58 -5.39 4.88
CA LEU A 15 -6.22 -5.52 5.41
C LEU A 15 -6.06 -4.90 6.80
N ALA A 16 -6.78 -3.82 7.10
CA ALA A 16 -6.78 -3.22 8.44
C ALA A 16 -7.27 -4.18 9.55
N GLN A 17 -8.03 -5.22 9.21
CA GLN A 17 -8.50 -6.21 10.19
C GLN A 17 -7.46 -7.31 10.48
N VAL A 18 -6.53 -7.55 9.56
CA VAL A 18 -5.60 -8.70 9.64
C VAL A 18 -4.14 -8.28 9.86
N TRP A 19 -3.75 -7.08 9.43
CA TRP A 19 -2.38 -6.60 9.60
C TRP A 19 -2.11 -6.08 11.01
N PRO A 20 -0.86 -6.23 11.50
CA PRO A 20 -0.47 -5.65 12.78
C PRO A 20 -0.46 -4.13 12.72
N ASN A 21 -0.73 -3.48 13.86
CA ASN A 21 -0.66 -2.02 13.95
C ASN A 21 0.79 -1.53 13.92
N ILE A 22 1.07 -0.48 13.13
CA ILE A 22 2.37 0.19 13.07
C ILE A 22 2.20 1.57 13.74
N THR A 23 2.77 1.76 14.93
CA THR A 23 2.67 3.01 15.71
C THR A 23 3.96 3.84 15.74
N GLU A 24 5.04 3.34 15.16
CA GLU A 24 6.36 3.98 15.17
C GLU A 24 6.90 4.12 13.75
N ILE A 25 7.64 5.20 13.51
CA ILE A 25 8.29 5.47 12.23
C ILE A 25 9.48 4.51 12.05
N LYS A 26 9.65 4.02 10.82
CA LYS A 26 10.79 3.21 10.38
C LYS A 26 11.36 3.79 9.11
N ASP A 27 12.58 3.39 8.77
CA ASP A 27 13.18 3.73 7.49
C ASP A 27 12.33 3.18 6.33
N SER A 28 12.32 3.92 5.22
CA SER A 28 11.67 3.46 4.00
C SER A 28 12.42 2.26 3.39
N PRO A 29 11.76 1.43 2.56
CA PRO A 29 12.45 0.42 1.76
C PRO A 29 13.61 1.02 0.95
N ALA A 30 14.67 0.23 0.74
CA ALA A 30 15.88 0.71 0.07
C ALA A 30 15.65 1.16 -1.38
N ASP A 31 14.63 0.62 -2.03
CA ASP A 31 14.21 0.87 -3.41
C ASP A 31 13.03 1.85 -3.50
N ALA A 32 12.64 2.52 -2.41
CA ALA A 32 11.44 3.36 -2.37
C ALA A 32 11.44 4.47 -3.44
N GLU A 33 12.60 5.08 -3.72
CA GLU A 33 12.74 6.12 -4.75
C GLU A 33 12.50 5.58 -6.17
N GLU A 34 12.90 4.33 -6.43
CA GLU A 34 12.71 3.69 -7.75
C GLU A 34 11.24 3.39 -8.03
N TRP A 35 10.45 3.15 -6.96
CA TRP A 35 9.04 2.82 -7.06
C TRP A 35 8.12 4.04 -6.95
N ASP A 36 8.63 5.23 -6.65
CA ASP A 36 7.80 6.42 -6.59
C ASP A 36 7.28 6.78 -8.00
N GLY A 37 5.99 7.10 -8.10
CA GLY A 37 5.32 7.39 -9.38
C GLY A 37 5.08 6.21 -10.32
N VAL A 38 5.62 5.01 -10.06
CA VAL A 38 5.38 3.82 -10.90
C VAL A 38 3.90 3.39 -10.81
N PRO A 39 3.15 3.32 -11.93
CA PRO A 39 1.73 2.93 -11.92
C PRO A 39 1.55 1.41 -11.80
N GLY A 40 0.35 0.98 -11.39
CA GLY A 40 -0.01 -0.45 -11.42
C GLY A 40 0.70 -1.33 -10.38
N LYS A 41 1.14 -0.75 -9.25
CA LYS A 41 1.85 -1.48 -8.19
C LYS A 41 1.01 -2.48 -7.39
N LEU A 42 -0.32 -2.45 -7.55
CA LEU A 42 -1.23 -3.35 -6.83
C LEU A 42 -0.88 -4.84 -7.04
N GLN A 43 -0.34 -5.21 -8.21
CA GLN A 43 0.07 -6.59 -8.52
C GLN A 43 1.24 -7.11 -7.66
N TYR A 44 1.99 -6.21 -7.01
CA TYR A 44 3.14 -6.56 -6.16
C TYR A 44 2.79 -6.57 -4.66
N LEU A 45 1.52 -6.39 -4.29
CA LEU A 45 1.10 -6.41 -2.89
C LEU A 45 1.27 -7.81 -2.29
N GLU A 46 2.02 -7.89 -1.20
CA GLU A 46 2.16 -9.08 -0.36
C GLU A 46 1.11 -9.03 0.78
N ARG A 47 0.43 -10.15 1.06
CA ARG A 47 -0.64 -10.25 2.08
C ARG A 47 -0.14 -10.88 3.37
#